data_AF-A0A355H4T9-F1
#
_entry.id   AF-A0A355H4T9-F1
#
_cell.length_a   1.000
_cell.length_b   1.000
_cell.length_c   1.000
_cell.angle_alpha   90.00
_cell.angle_beta   90.00
_cell.angle_gamma   90.00
#
_symmetry.space_group_name_H-M   'P 1'
#
loop_
_entity.id
_entity.type
_entity.pdbx_description
1 polymer ?
#
loop_
_entity_poly.entity_id
_entity_poly.type
_entity_poly.pdbx_seq_one_letter_code
_entity_poly.pdbx_strand_id
1 'polypeptide(L)'
;MQWRDIRGFYEAYSLDLLFAKMQTTLLQGGGNINDLKIKLLDWLGQLSINLSQVRKKIEIIKRVQTKEFWQNVSGEDLEAVREPLRQIIHHRNVPSRQYTQPREVDITEVQEQEQYFRRHSSFSAVDQKIYEQAVEKELKQLLETDPTLQKIWSGQPVTEADIERFTSLVLVQSLNVSQDVL
;
A
#
# COMPACT_ATOMS: atom_id res chain seq x y z
N MET A 1 -0.63 6.96 -2.54
CA MET A 1 -1.41 5.88 -1.89
C MET A 1 -0.44 4.80 -1.47
N GLN A 2 -0.42 4.44 -0.19
CA GLN A 2 0.51 3.44 0.36
C GLN A 2 -0.18 2.06 0.25
N TRP A 3 0.40 1.14 -0.52
CA TRP A 3 -0.14 -0.22 -0.64
C TRP A 3 0.06 -0.95 0.69
N ARG A 4 -1.02 -1.46 1.28
CA ARG A 4 -0.96 -2.31 2.48
C ARG A 4 -1.07 -3.77 2.06
N ASP A 5 -0.11 -4.57 2.50
CA ASP A 5 -0.15 -6.01 2.29
C ASP A 5 -1.26 -6.63 3.17
N ILE A 6 -2.25 -7.23 2.53
CA ILE A 6 -3.39 -7.90 3.18
C ILE A 6 -3.42 -9.40 2.89
N ARG A 7 -2.33 -9.97 2.35
CA ARG A 7 -2.22 -11.39 2.03
C ARG A 7 -2.43 -12.23 3.30
N GLY A 8 -3.39 -13.16 3.25
CA GLY A 8 -3.75 -14.03 4.38
C GLY A 8 -4.64 -13.40 5.46
N PHE A 9 -4.86 -12.09 5.44
CA PHE A 9 -5.70 -11.37 6.42
C PHE A 9 -6.94 -10.72 5.80
N TYR A 10 -7.24 -11.03 4.54
CA TYR A 10 -8.34 -10.42 3.79
C TYR A 10 -9.68 -10.57 4.51
N GLU A 11 -9.99 -11.74 5.06
CA GLU A 11 -11.25 -12.01 5.76
C GLU A 11 -11.42 -11.10 6.97
N ALA A 12 -10.36 -10.98 7.78
CA ALA A 12 -10.33 -10.10 8.94
C ALA A 12 -10.48 -8.62 8.54
N TYR A 13 -9.76 -8.20 7.51
CA TYR A 13 -9.85 -6.84 6.98
C TYR A 13 -11.25 -6.53 6.42
N SER A 14 -11.84 -7.46 5.68
CA SER A 14 -13.19 -7.31 5.13
C SER A 14 -14.25 -7.20 6.21
N LEU A 15 -14.05 -7.87 7.36
CA LEU A 15 -14.88 -7.74 8.55
C LEU A 15 -14.73 -6.36 9.18
N ASP A 16 -13.51 -5.86 9.37
CA ASP A 16 -13.32 -4.51 9.90
C ASP A 16 -14.01 -3.45 9.03
N LEU A 17 -13.90 -3.59 7.72
CA LEU A 17 -14.54 -2.68 6.76
C LEU A 17 -16.07 -2.74 6.90
N LEU A 18 -16.64 -3.93 7.11
CA LEU A 18 -18.07 -4.10 7.35
C LEU A 18 -18.50 -3.41 8.65
N PHE A 19 -17.77 -3.59 9.74
CA PHE A 19 -18.05 -2.95 11.04
C PHE A 19 -17.89 -1.42 10.99
N ALA A 20 -16.84 -0.91 10.33
CA ALA A 20 -16.64 0.51 10.13
C ALA A 20 -17.80 1.15 9.35
N LYS A 21 -18.32 0.45 8.33
CA LYS A 21 -19.53 0.88 7.61
C LYS A 21 -20.75 0.92 8.53
N MET A 22 -20.96 -0.10 9.36
CA MET A 22 -22.09 -0.13 10.32
C MET A 22 -22.02 1.04 11.30
N GLN A 23 -20.86 1.29 11.89
CA GLN A 23 -20.65 2.41 12.82
C GLN A 23 -20.89 3.75 12.13
N THR A 24 -20.37 3.93 10.92
CA THR A 24 -20.60 5.14 10.14
C THR A 24 -22.08 5.35 9.88
N THR A 25 -22.82 4.29 9.51
CA THR A 25 -24.27 4.39 9.30
C THR A 25 -25.06 4.71 10.57
N LEU A 26 -24.64 4.19 11.72
CA LEU A 26 -25.23 4.54 13.02
C LEU A 26 -25.04 6.02 13.33
N LEU A 27 -23.83 6.53 13.16
CA LEU A 27 -23.50 7.93 13.42
C LEU A 27 -24.23 8.88 12.47
N GLN A 28 -24.42 8.47 11.21
CA GLN A 28 -25.12 9.25 10.19
C GLN A 28 -26.65 9.10 10.25
N GLY A 29 -27.20 8.23 11.11
CA GLY A 29 -28.64 7.95 11.18
C GLY A 29 -29.21 7.31 9.91
N GLY A 30 -28.39 6.61 9.12
CA GLY A 30 -28.78 6.03 7.85
C GLY A 30 -29.55 4.70 7.98
N GLY A 31 -30.59 4.49 7.16
CA GLY A 31 -31.45 3.30 7.20
C GLY A 31 -30.83 1.97 6.71
N ASN A 32 -29.58 1.98 6.22
CA ASN A 32 -28.94 0.80 5.60
C ASN A 32 -28.32 -0.18 6.61
N ILE A 33 -28.50 0.01 7.92
CA ILE A 33 -27.92 -0.90 8.92
C ILE A 33 -28.48 -2.32 8.82
N ASN A 34 -29.73 -2.47 8.40
CA ASN A 34 -30.37 -3.77 8.24
C ASN A 34 -29.70 -4.62 7.14
N ASP A 35 -29.31 -4.01 6.03
CA ASP A 35 -28.60 -4.70 4.94
C ASP A 35 -27.21 -5.15 5.39
N LEU A 36 -26.51 -4.28 6.12
CA LEU A 36 -25.19 -4.60 6.69
C LEU A 36 -25.29 -5.73 7.73
N LYS A 37 -26.35 -5.73 8.55
CA LYS A 37 -26.67 -6.80 9.49
C LYS A 37 -26.92 -8.12 8.77
N ILE A 38 -27.76 -8.13 7.73
CA ILE A 38 -28.03 -9.35 6.94
C ILE A 38 -26.72 -9.92 6.40
N LYS A 39 -25.85 -9.06 5.87
CA LYS A 39 -24.53 -9.45 5.37
C LYS A 39 -23.63 -10.05 6.46
N LEU A 40 -23.63 -9.48 7.67
CA LEU A 40 -22.89 -10.04 8.80
C LEU A 40 -23.43 -11.41 9.20
N LEU A 41 -24.76 -11.58 9.25
CA LEU A 41 -25.38 -12.86 9.59
C LEU A 41 -25.08 -13.95 8.57
N ASP A 42 -25.09 -13.64 7.27
CA ASP A 42 -24.66 -14.56 6.22
C ASP A 42 -23.20 -15.02 6.43
N TRP A 43 -22.32 -14.07 6.76
CA TRP A 43 -20.91 -14.38 7.03
C TRP A 43 -20.72 -15.28 8.25
N LEU A 44 -21.51 -15.06 9.30
CA LEU A 44 -21.52 -15.92 10.49
C LEU A 44 -22.10 -17.31 10.19
N GLY A 45 -23.09 -17.41 9.30
CA GLY A 45 -23.66 -18.68 8.85
C GLY A 45 -22.67 -19.56 8.08
N GLN A 46 -21.66 -18.96 7.46
CA GLN A 46 -20.59 -19.67 6.74
C GLN A 46 -19.46 -20.16 7.65
N LEU A 47 -19.47 -19.85 8.95
CA LEU A 47 -18.46 -20.34 9.89
C LEU A 47 -18.60 -21.84 10.14
N SER A 48 -17.47 -22.54 10.10
CA SER A 48 -17.42 -23.97 10.40
C SER A 48 -17.49 -24.21 11.93
N ILE A 49 -18.71 -24.42 12.44
CA ILE A 49 -19.01 -24.65 13.87
C ILE A 49 -18.26 -25.88 14.44
N ASN A 50 -17.84 -26.80 13.57
CA ASN A 50 -17.11 -28.00 13.96
C ASN A 50 -15.74 -27.69 14.59
N LEU A 51 -15.14 -26.54 14.29
CA LEU A 51 -13.84 -26.13 14.86
C LEU A 51 -13.97 -25.69 16.32
N SER A 52 -13.05 -26.17 17.17
CA SER A 52 -12.98 -25.82 18.59
C SER A 52 -12.82 -24.31 18.82
N GLN A 53 -12.09 -23.62 17.93
CA GLN A 53 -11.87 -22.17 18.01
C GLN A 53 -13.17 -21.37 17.82
N VAL A 54 -14.05 -21.81 16.92
CA VAL A 54 -15.36 -21.18 16.70
C VAL A 54 -16.29 -21.48 17.87
N ARG A 55 -16.28 -22.71 18.41
CA ARG A 55 -17.10 -23.09 19.57
C ARG A 55 -16.80 -22.26 20.81
N LYS A 56 -15.53 -21.94 21.07
CA LYS A 56 -15.13 -21.07 22.20
C LYS A 56 -15.78 -19.68 22.15
N LYS A 57 -16.26 -19.24 20.98
CA LYS A 57 -16.87 -17.91 20.77
C LYS A 57 -18.33 -17.99 20.32
N ILE A 58 -18.96 -19.14 20.49
CA ILE A 58 -20.35 -19.37 20.05
C ILE A 58 -21.33 -18.42 20.74
N GLU A 59 -21.07 -18.04 21.99
CA GLU A 59 -21.93 -17.12 22.75
C GLU A 59 -22.00 -15.74 22.12
N ILE A 60 -20.87 -15.26 21.58
CA ILE A 60 -20.77 -13.97 20.89
C ILE A 60 -21.55 -14.04 19.58
N ILE A 61 -21.41 -15.14 18.84
CA ILE A 61 -22.17 -15.38 17.61
C ILE A 61 -23.68 -15.37 17.91
N LYS A 62 -24.11 -16.07 18.97
CA LYS A 62 -25.51 -16.09 19.40
C LYS A 62 -26.01 -14.72 19.81
N ARG A 63 -25.23 -13.94 20.57
CA ARG A 63 -25.56 -12.56 20.96
C ARG A 63 -25.86 -11.71 19.72
N VAL A 64 -25.02 -11.77 18.70
CA VAL A 64 -25.21 -11.04 17.43
C VAL A 64 -26.43 -11.50 16.64
N GLN A 65 -26.84 -12.77 16.77
CA GLN A 65 -28.04 -13.29 16.12
C GLN A 65 -29.34 -12.85 16.80
N THR A 66 -29.32 -12.48 18.08
CA THR A 66 -30.52 -12.04 18.80
C THR A 66 -31.05 -10.71 18.25
N LYS A 67 -32.38 -10.56 18.23
CA LYS A 67 -33.02 -9.30 17.80
C LYS A 67 -32.72 -8.16 18.78
N GLU A 68 -32.65 -8.47 20.07
CA GLU A 68 -32.41 -7.52 21.17
C GLU A 68 -31.11 -6.75 21.00
N PHE A 69 -30.04 -7.43 20.59
CA PHE A 69 -28.75 -6.79 20.32
C PHE A 69 -28.84 -5.63 19.31
N TRP A 70 -29.72 -5.74 18.32
CA TRP A 70 -29.85 -4.75 17.25
C TRP A 70 -30.86 -3.64 17.53
N GLN A 71 -31.63 -3.70 18.62
CA GLN A 71 -32.64 -2.68 18.93
C GLN A 71 -32.02 -1.35 19.38
N ASN A 72 -30.98 -1.40 20.22
CA ASN A 72 -30.29 -0.24 20.76
C ASN A 72 -28.76 -0.41 20.63
N VAL A 73 -28.29 -0.82 19.45
CA VAL A 73 -26.86 -1.11 19.26
C VAL A 73 -26.04 0.18 19.25
N SER A 74 -25.03 0.26 20.12
CA SER A 74 -24.07 1.37 20.13
C SER A 74 -22.83 1.06 19.29
N GLY A 75 -22.01 2.08 19.01
CA GLY A 75 -20.71 1.88 18.37
C GLY A 75 -19.76 1.01 19.21
N GLU A 76 -19.83 1.12 20.54
CA GLU A 76 -19.02 0.32 21.47
C GLU A 76 -19.44 -1.15 21.47
N ASP A 77 -20.76 -1.43 21.39
CA ASP A 77 -21.27 -2.80 21.27
C ASP A 77 -20.78 -3.48 19.99
N LEU A 78 -20.72 -2.74 18.89
CA LEU A 78 -20.17 -3.22 17.62
C LEU A 78 -18.67 -3.52 17.73
N GLU A 79 -17.88 -2.67 18.40
CA GLU A 79 -16.45 -2.93 18.63
C GLU A 79 -16.20 -4.14 19.52
N ALA A 80 -16.96 -4.27 20.62
CA ALA A 80 -16.86 -5.40 21.54
C ALA A 80 -17.11 -6.76 20.85
N VAL A 81 -17.94 -6.77 19.81
CA VAL A 81 -18.21 -7.94 18.98
C VAL A 81 -17.17 -8.10 17.85
N ARG A 82 -16.64 -7.01 17.30
CA ARG A 82 -15.68 -7.03 16.18
C ARG A 82 -14.40 -7.79 16.53
N GLU A 83 -13.77 -7.46 17.65
CA GLU A 83 -12.51 -8.09 18.08
C GLU A 83 -12.58 -9.63 18.17
N PRO A 84 -13.56 -10.22 18.88
CA PRO A 84 -13.66 -11.67 18.98
C PRO A 84 -13.99 -12.33 17.64
N LEU A 85 -14.86 -11.71 16.82
CA LEU A 85 -15.21 -12.23 15.50
C LEU A 85 -14.03 -12.18 14.52
N ARG A 86 -13.19 -11.15 14.58
CA ARG A 86 -11.98 -11.00 13.75
C ARG A 86 -11.07 -12.23 13.82
N GLN A 87 -10.94 -12.82 15.01
CA GLN A 87 -10.07 -13.97 15.23
C GLN A 87 -10.64 -15.29 14.69
N ILE A 88 -11.93 -15.36 14.34
CA ILE A 88 -12.56 -16.61 13.84
C ILE A 88 -13.04 -16.51 12.40
N ILE A 89 -13.10 -15.31 11.83
CA ILE A 89 -13.72 -15.06 10.52
C ILE A 89 -12.99 -15.76 9.36
N HIS A 90 -11.71 -16.11 9.54
CA HIS A 90 -10.94 -16.87 8.55
C HIS A 90 -11.36 -18.34 8.44
N HIS A 91 -12.10 -18.87 9.43
CA HIS A 91 -12.64 -20.24 9.41
C HIS A 91 -13.97 -20.37 8.65
N ARG A 92 -14.32 -19.36 7.85
CA ARG A 92 -15.49 -19.41 6.99
C ARG A 92 -15.25 -20.36 5.83
N ASN A 93 -16.21 -21.23 5.59
CA ASN A 93 -16.31 -21.99 4.35
C ASN A 93 -16.81 -21.07 3.25
N VAL A 94 -15.93 -20.17 2.81
CA VAL A 94 -16.19 -19.35 1.62
C VAL A 94 -16.07 -20.29 0.42
N PRO A 95 -17.07 -20.36 -0.48
CA PRO A 95 -16.90 -21.07 -1.74
C PRO A 95 -15.63 -20.52 -2.39
N SER A 96 -14.74 -21.41 -2.85
CA SER A 96 -13.43 -21.06 -3.39
C SER A 96 -13.55 -19.76 -4.17
N ARG A 97 -12.98 -18.67 -3.65
CA ARG A 97 -12.96 -17.42 -4.40
C ARG A 97 -12.22 -17.77 -5.67
N GLN A 98 -12.93 -17.78 -6.79
CA GLN A 98 -12.29 -17.70 -8.09
C GLN A 98 -11.57 -16.36 -8.01
N TYR A 99 -10.27 -16.41 -7.74
CA TYR A 99 -9.40 -15.30 -8.02
C TYR A 99 -9.60 -15.09 -9.51
N THR A 100 -10.43 -14.12 -9.87
CA THR A 100 -10.52 -13.67 -11.25
C THR A 100 -9.08 -13.34 -11.58
N GLN A 101 -8.54 -14.02 -12.60
CA GLN A 101 -7.22 -13.69 -13.11
C GLN A 101 -7.15 -12.16 -13.27
N PRO A 102 -5.99 -11.54 -13.01
CA PRO A 102 -5.83 -10.11 -13.27
C PRO A 102 -6.46 -9.76 -14.61
N ARG A 103 -7.26 -8.69 -14.65
CA ARG A 103 -7.93 -8.30 -15.89
C ARG A 103 -6.84 -7.89 -16.88
N GLU A 104 -6.47 -8.83 -17.75
CA GLU A 104 -5.62 -8.57 -18.90
C GLU A 104 -6.46 -7.80 -19.90
N VAL A 105 -6.13 -6.52 -20.07
CA VAL A 105 -6.70 -5.69 -21.13
C VAL A 105 -5.57 -5.53 -22.14
N ASP A 106 -5.69 -6.21 -23.27
CA ASP A 106 -4.87 -5.94 -24.43
C ASP A 106 -5.36 -4.62 -25.05
N ILE A 107 -4.60 -3.55 -24.83
CA ILE A 107 -4.92 -2.22 -25.36
C ILE A 107 -4.16 -2.09 -26.67
N THR A 108 -4.87 -2.28 -27.79
CA THR A 108 -4.31 -2.01 -29.11
C THR A 108 -4.20 -0.51 -29.32
N GLU A 109 -2.99 0.00 -29.50
CA GLU A 109 -2.75 1.41 -29.81
C GLU A 109 -3.31 1.75 -31.20
N VAL A 110 -4.19 2.75 -31.25
CA VAL A 110 -4.73 3.31 -32.51
C VAL A 110 -4.08 4.68 -32.71
N GLN A 111 -3.23 4.80 -33.74
CA GLN A 111 -2.44 6.01 -34.00
C GLN A 111 -3.28 7.30 -34.07
N GLU A 112 -4.51 7.22 -34.57
CA GLU A 112 -5.44 8.34 -34.67
C GLU A 112 -6.00 8.84 -33.32
N GLN A 113 -5.83 8.05 -32.25
CA GLN A 113 -6.27 8.34 -30.88
C GLN A 113 -5.12 8.66 -29.94
N GLU A 114 -3.88 8.68 -30.43
CA GLU A 114 -2.70 9.06 -29.65
C GLU A 114 -2.78 10.53 -29.23
N GLN A 115 -2.83 10.77 -27.92
CA GLN A 115 -2.79 12.11 -27.34
C GLN A 115 -1.49 12.31 -26.57
N TYR A 116 -0.65 13.19 -27.10
CA TYR A 116 0.59 13.58 -26.44
C TYR A 116 0.31 14.75 -25.50
N PHE A 117 0.42 14.52 -24.20
CA PHE A 117 0.39 15.59 -23.21
C PHE A 117 1.79 15.82 -22.66
N ARG A 118 2.26 17.07 -22.74
CA ARG A 118 3.47 17.47 -22.01
C ARG A 118 3.12 17.54 -20.52
N ARG A 119 3.59 16.56 -19.75
CA ARG A 119 3.54 16.69 -18.29
C ARG A 119 4.50 17.81 -17.89
N HIS A 120 3.94 18.95 -17.52
CA HIS A 120 4.71 19.97 -16.81
C HIS A 120 5.07 19.38 -15.45
N SER A 121 6.37 19.16 -15.21
CA SER A 121 6.85 18.85 -13.87
C SER A 121 6.53 20.04 -12.96
N SER A 122 6.09 19.80 -11.73
CA SER A 122 5.76 20.86 -10.77
C SER A 122 7.01 21.51 -10.17
N PHE A 123 8.10 21.59 -10.93
CA PHE A 123 9.30 22.31 -10.51
C PHE A 123 9.12 23.76 -10.92
N SER A 124 9.24 24.68 -9.95
CA SER A 124 9.32 26.09 -10.28
C SER A 124 10.59 26.30 -11.11
N ALA A 125 10.52 27.15 -12.15
CA ALA A 125 11.71 27.53 -12.92
C ALA A 125 12.83 28.12 -12.03
N VAL A 126 12.46 28.59 -10.82
CA VAL A 126 13.38 29.04 -9.78
C VAL A 126 14.13 27.86 -9.15
N ASP A 127 13.46 26.76 -8.83
CA ASP A 127 14.06 25.58 -8.19
C ASP A 127 15.07 24.90 -9.11
N GLN A 128 14.78 24.88 -10.42
CA GLN A 128 15.70 24.37 -11.43
C GLN A 128 17.01 25.17 -11.45
N LYS A 129 16.95 26.51 -11.45
CA LYS A 129 18.15 27.34 -11.44
C LYS A 129 18.96 27.19 -10.15
N ILE A 130 18.28 27.03 -9.01
CA ILE A 130 18.95 26.78 -7.73
C ILE A 130 19.67 25.43 -7.76
N TYR A 131 19.02 24.40 -8.29
CA TYR A 131 19.63 23.08 -8.46
C TYR A 131 20.82 23.12 -9.44
N GLU A 132 20.68 23.78 -10.59
CA GLU A 132 21.77 23.97 -11.56
C GLU A 132 22.99 24.66 -10.91
N GLN A 133 22.76 25.74 -10.15
CA GLN A 133 23.84 26.43 -9.42
C GLN A 133 24.49 25.55 -8.35
N ALA A 134 23.71 24.76 -7.61
CA ALA A 134 24.23 23.85 -6.61
C ALA A 134 25.09 22.75 -7.25
N VAL A 135 24.60 22.14 -8.34
CA VAL A 135 25.34 21.11 -9.09
C VAL A 135 26.61 21.67 -9.70
N GLU A 136 26.56 22.85 -10.33
CA GLU A 136 27.75 23.48 -10.90
C GLU A 136 28.81 23.77 -9.83
N LYS A 137 28.39 24.21 -8.64
CA LYS A 137 29.31 24.49 -7.53
C LYS A 137 30.01 23.22 -7.05
N GLU A 138 29.25 22.17 -6.79
CA GLU A 138 29.79 20.88 -6.34
C GLU A 138 30.70 20.27 -7.43
N LEU A 139 30.29 20.32 -8.70
CA LEU A 139 31.08 19.80 -9.81
C LEU A 139 32.41 20.56 -9.96
N LYS A 140 32.42 21.89 -9.84
CA LYS A 140 33.65 22.68 -9.88
C LYS A 140 34.59 22.32 -8.73
N GLN A 141 34.06 22.16 -7.52
CA GLN A 141 34.87 21.76 -6.36
C GLN A 141 35.49 20.36 -6.55
N LEU A 142 34.71 19.40 -7.06
CA LEU A 142 35.19 18.06 -7.35
C LEU A 142 36.24 18.07 -8.48
N LEU A 143 36.05 18.90 -9.50
CA LEU A 143 36.99 19.03 -10.62
C LEU A 143 38.30 19.71 -10.20
N GLU A 144 38.28 20.62 -9.24
CA GLU A 144 39.50 21.19 -8.65
C GLU A 144 40.25 20.20 -7.74
N THR A 145 39.51 19.31 -7.06
CA THR A 145 40.07 18.40 -6.05
C THR A 145 40.60 17.08 -6.63
N ASP A 146 39.95 16.55 -7.69
CA ASP A 146 40.27 15.22 -8.20
C ASP A 146 41.06 15.24 -9.52
N PRO A 147 42.30 14.71 -9.55
CA PRO A 147 43.11 14.60 -10.76
C PRO A 147 42.47 13.68 -11.82
N THR A 148 41.63 12.71 -11.46
CA THR A 148 40.97 11.83 -12.43
C THR A 148 39.93 12.59 -13.25
N LEU A 149 39.09 13.41 -12.60
CA LEU A 149 38.12 14.27 -13.29
C LEU A 149 38.81 15.32 -14.18
N GLN A 150 39.97 15.85 -13.77
CA GLN A 150 40.76 16.76 -14.60
C GLN A 150 41.29 16.10 -15.87
N LYS A 151 41.75 14.84 -15.79
CA LYS A 151 42.17 14.06 -16.97
C LYS A 151 41.02 13.84 -17.94
N ILE A 152 39.84 13.47 -17.43
CA ILE A 152 38.62 13.28 -18.24
C ILE A 152 38.24 14.58 -18.95
N TRP A 153 38.25 15.70 -18.22
CA TRP A 153 37.86 17.00 -18.75
C TRP A 153 38.86 17.57 -19.77
N SER A 154 40.14 17.24 -19.63
CA SER A 154 41.20 17.62 -20.57
C SER A 154 41.40 16.64 -21.73
N GLY A 155 40.60 15.57 -21.80
CA GLY A 155 40.70 14.56 -22.87
C GLY A 155 41.96 13.69 -22.79
N GLN A 156 42.59 13.60 -21.62
CA GLN A 156 43.76 12.75 -21.38
C GLN A 156 43.34 11.30 -21.12
N PRO A 157 44.17 10.30 -21.48
CA PRO A 157 43.86 8.90 -21.21
C PRO A 157 43.81 8.65 -19.70
N VAL A 158 42.72 8.02 -19.26
CA VAL A 158 42.49 7.63 -17.88
C VAL A 158 42.90 6.18 -17.69
N THR A 159 43.63 5.89 -16.61
CA THR A 159 44.09 4.53 -16.28
C THR A 159 43.03 3.79 -15.47
N GLU A 160 42.99 2.47 -15.52
CA GLU A 160 42.01 1.67 -14.77
C GLU A 160 42.09 1.90 -13.25
N ALA A 161 43.30 2.09 -12.71
CA ALA A 161 43.53 2.48 -11.31
C ALA A 161 42.98 3.88 -10.96
N ASP A 162 42.91 4.81 -11.93
CA ASP A 162 42.34 6.14 -11.73
C ASP A 162 40.80 6.04 -11.58
N ILE A 163 40.18 5.10 -12.31
CA ILE A 163 38.73 4.83 -12.29
C ILE A 163 38.33 4.15 -10.98
N GLU A 164 39.06 3.12 -10.54
CA GLU A 164 38.79 2.43 -9.26
C GLU A 164 38.92 3.36 -8.05
N ARG A 165 39.88 4.29 -8.10
CA ARG A 165 40.03 5.32 -7.07
C ARG A 165 38.85 6.28 -7.06
N PHE A 166 38.39 6.70 -8.23
CA PHE A 166 37.24 7.60 -8.37
C PHE A 166 35.93 6.95 -7.88
N THR A 167 35.66 5.70 -8.27
CA THR A 167 34.47 4.97 -7.82
C THR A 167 34.47 4.78 -6.31
N SER A 168 35.63 4.46 -5.71
CA SER A 168 35.78 4.35 -4.27
C SER A 168 35.50 5.68 -3.54
N LEU A 169 35.93 6.81 -4.10
CA LEU A 169 35.67 8.14 -3.54
C LEU A 169 34.20 8.55 -3.62
N VAL A 170 33.55 8.29 -4.76
CA VAL A 170 32.12 8.57 -4.96
C VAL A 170 31.27 7.76 -3.99
N LEU A 171 31.59 6.48 -3.77
CA LEU A 171 30.89 5.62 -2.81
C LEU A 171 31.04 6.09 -1.36
N VAL A 172 32.18 6.70 -0.99
CA VAL A 172 32.40 7.25 0.36
C VAL A 172 31.66 8.58 0.56
N GLN A 173 31.59 9.44 -0.47
CA GLN A 173 30.89 10.73 -0.39
C GLN A 173 29.36 10.60 -0.53
N SER A 174 28.88 9.61 -1.27
CA SER A 174 27.45 9.38 -1.48
C SER A 174 26.90 8.35 -0.48
N LEU A 175 26.52 8.81 0.72
CA LEU A 175 25.85 7.99 1.75
C LEU A 175 24.54 7.29 1.29
N ASN A 176 24.10 7.48 0.04
CA ASN A 176 22.82 6.98 -0.50
C ASN A 176 22.97 6.12 -1.78
N VAL A 177 24.17 5.76 -2.24
CA VAL A 177 24.33 4.94 -3.46
C VAL A 177 24.97 3.59 -3.12
N SER A 178 24.16 2.53 -3.18
CA SER A 178 24.61 1.15 -2.99
C SER A 178 25.31 0.61 -4.24
N GLN A 179 26.36 -0.19 -4.04
CA GLN A 179 27.17 -0.82 -5.09
C GLN A 179 26.38 -1.73 -6.05
N ASP A 180 25.18 -2.19 -5.67
CA ASP A 180 24.37 -3.15 -6.44
C ASP A 180 23.72 -2.57 -7.72
N VAL A 181 23.91 -1.28 -8.01
CA VAL A 181 23.24 -0.57 -9.13
C VAL A 181 24.23 -0.10 -10.21
N LEU A 182 25.54 -0.30 -10.03
CA LEU A 182 26.59 -0.03 -11.04
C LEU A 182 27.14 -1.33 -11.61
#